data_AF-A0A8T7FST8-F1
#
_entry.id   AF-A0A8T7FST8-F1
#
_cell.length_a   1.000
_cell.length_b   1.000
_cell.length_c   1.000
_cell.angle_alpha   90.00
_cell.angle_beta   90.00
_cell.angle_gamma   90.00
#
_symmetry.space_group_name_H-M   'P 1'
#
loop_
_entity.id
_entity.type
_entity.pdbx_description
1 polymer ?
#
loop_
_entity_poly.entity_id
_entity_poly.type
_entity_poly.pdbx_seq_one_letter_code
_entity_poly.pdbx_strand_id
1 'polypeptide(L)'
;MNIKLTEEIIRGRASDQSYEKGREYYRSDAIYNPSLQSTASGVVLTAQCEGSSAPSYRLRAELDAGGVRSASCTCRYDWGGDCKHIIALLLMYLHKRDEFSEQKGVDELLAGLEKDALAALVTHLVERNPDLYDEIEMAIPMVGVGESKSSPAKGKRKTQVSEETYRKQVRRALKQSRYEDYYDDWHEPAYISDLEEILETATKFLDAGDAEGALIILRVLLEETLEDYDGDMDYNGDAAGFIQDLGMPMAEAILSLEMDKKARKALQESVEEMLDDLDETIESSELEVIRAALEHGWDELPDKESQWEEYEEEEWMVLDELQQARLNVLKRQGRVDEFLQLSRKADPYRYVLELLQVGKVDEAVKASQKLKYDSEILSVAQQLREAGRLNEAIALGERGLKKKGSSAYELGTWLAPLEESQGRTEMALSAYRAAYDSQPEIELYRHIKKISGSNWENIRPALLKKAREMFYSEILVDIHLEEKEWDEAIKATKEDFGSFHLLEKVADALIPHRPDWVLRISIKQAESLIEQTQSKLYPVAARWLERAKKAYQHKGQAAEWKAYIDNLRIVYARRPSLQKAIEKL
;
A
#
# COMPACT_ATOMS: atom_id res chain seq x y z
N MET A 1 6.23 28.76 11.70
CA MET A 1 6.15 27.30 11.97
C MET A 1 7.55 26.83 12.33
N ASN A 2 7.72 26.03 13.40
CA ASN A 2 9.04 25.52 13.80
C ASN A 2 9.12 24.03 13.44
N ILE A 3 9.86 23.70 12.39
CA ILE A 3 10.08 22.30 11.99
C ILE A 3 11.01 21.67 13.01
N LYS A 4 10.54 20.60 13.65
CA LYS A 4 11.33 19.84 14.62
C LYS A 4 12.14 18.79 13.89
N LEU A 5 13.30 19.19 13.39
CA LEU A 5 14.29 18.28 12.81
C LEU A 5 15.59 18.39 13.64
N THR A 6 16.09 17.26 14.10
CA THR A 6 17.38 17.15 14.80
C THR A 6 18.21 16.04 14.18
N GLU A 7 19.52 16.01 14.47
CA GLU A 7 20.37 14.89 14.04
C GLU A 7 19.88 13.55 14.61
N GLU A 8 19.32 13.52 15.82
CA GLU A 8 18.77 12.28 16.39
C GLU A 8 17.56 11.76 15.60
N ILE A 9 16.68 12.67 15.15
CA ILE A 9 15.52 12.35 14.30
C ILE A 9 16.01 11.81 12.95
N ILE A 10 16.96 12.50 12.31
CA ILE A 10 17.53 12.06 11.02
C ILE A 10 18.20 10.69 11.17
N ARG A 11 19.01 10.48 12.22
CA ARG A 11 19.64 9.20 12.50
C ARG A 11 18.61 8.10 12.81
N GLY A 12 17.49 8.45 13.44
CA GLY A 12 16.38 7.54 13.70
C GLY A 12 15.58 7.14 12.47
N ARG A 13 15.91 7.63 11.27
CA ARG A 13 15.21 7.26 10.03
C ARG A 13 15.98 6.30 9.15
N ALA A 14 17.23 5.97 9.51
CA ALA A 14 18.11 5.15 8.68
C ALA A 14 18.93 4.18 9.53
N SER A 15 19.38 3.09 8.92
CA SER A 15 20.42 2.25 9.51
C SER A 15 21.70 3.06 9.78
N ASP A 16 22.50 2.65 10.75
CA ASP A 16 23.78 3.32 11.08
C ASP A 16 24.67 3.46 9.84
N GLN A 17 24.73 2.43 8.99
CA GLN A 17 25.51 2.45 7.74
C GLN A 17 24.95 3.47 6.73
N SER A 18 23.63 3.53 6.55
CA SER A 18 22.99 4.48 5.62
C SER A 18 23.19 5.92 6.13
N TYR A 19 23.09 6.14 7.44
CA TYR A 19 23.33 7.43 8.07
C TYR A 19 24.78 7.90 7.92
N GLU A 20 25.76 7.03 8.19
CA GLU A 20 27.18 7.36 8.02
C GLU A 20 27.52 7.75 6.58
N LYS A 21 27.06 6.97 5.60
CA LYS A 21 27.19 7.31 4.18
C LYS A 21 26.47 8.60 3.84
N GLY A 22 25.30 8.85 4.41
CA GLY A 22 24.57 10.10 4.21
C GLY A 22 25.36 11.32 4.70
N ARG A 23 26.08 11.20 5.83
CA ARG A 23 27.00 12.23 6.30
C ARG A 23 28.18 12.45 5.36
N GLU A 24 28.70 11.39 4.75
CA GLU A 24 29.76 11.51 3.74
C GLU A 24 29.28 12.30 2.51
N TYR A 25 28.09 11.96 1.99
CA TYR A 25 27.48 12.65 0.84
C TYR A 25 27.17 14.12 1.14
N TYR A 26 26.68 14.41 2.33
CA TYR A 26 26.48 15.78 2.80
C TYR A 26 27.82 16.55 2.86
N ARG A 27 28.89 15.93 3.36
CA ARG A 27 30.22 16.56 3.49
C ARG A 27 30.94 16.73 2.15
N SER A 28 30.62 15.89 1.15
CA SER A 28 31.20 15.96 -0.18
C SER A 28 30.43 16.91 -1.12
N ASP A 29 29.44 17.65 -0.61
CA ASP A 29 28.54 18.52 -1.40
C ASP A 29 27.90 17.79 -2.60
N ALA A 30 27.56 16.51 -2.43
CA ALA A 30 26.96 15.67 -3.48
C ALA A 30 25.49 16.02 -3.79
N ILE A 31 24.87 16.89 -2.97
CA ILE A 31 23.52 17.39 -3.15
C ILE A 31 23.59 18.72 -3.91
N TYR A 32 22.83 18.83 -4.99
CA TYR A 32 22.81 20.03 -5.82
C TYR A 32 21.38 20.35 -6.30
N ASN A 33 21.18 21.58 -6.76
CA ASN A 33 19.87 22.17 -7.05
C ASN A 33 18.84 22.02 -5.90
N PRO A 34 19.21 22.32 -4.64
CA PRO A 34 18.25 22.26 -3.54
C PRO A 34 17.21 23.38 -3.67
N SER A 35 15.95 23.02 -3.52
CA SER A 35 14.84 23.97 -3.43
C SER A 35 13.91 23.63 -2.28
N LEU A 36 13.30 24.68 -1.75
CA LEU A 36 12.36 24.62 -0.64
C LEU A 36 11.09 25.35 -1.04
N GLN A 37 9.95 24.69 -0.87
CA GLN A 37 8.63 25.27 -1.02
C GLN A 37 7.91 25.28 0.32
N SER A 38 7.44 26.44 0.77
CA SER A 38 6.61 26.54 1.98
C SER A 38 5.17 26.12 1.67
N THR A 39 4.56 25.35 2.57
CA THR A 39 3.15 24.94 2.50
C THR A 39 2.40 25.37 3.76
N ALA A 40 1.07 25.26 3.75
CA ALA A 40 0.26 25.60 4.92
C ALA A 40 0.61 24.74 6.17
N SER A 41 1.04 23.50 5.95
CA SER A 41 1.35 22.53 7.01
C SER A 41 2.84 22.20 7.16
N GLY A 42 3.74 22.83 6.40
CA GLY A 42 5.15 22.49 6.46
C GLY A 42 6.03 23.09 5.36
N VAL A 43 7.04 22.33 4.95
CA VAL A 43 7.89 22.61 3.79
C VAL A 43 8.11 21.36 2.94
N VAL A 44 8.23 21.54 1.65
CA VAL A 44 8.65 20.51 0.69
C VAL A 44 10.06 20.85 0.24
N LEU A 45 10.97 19.90 0.41
CA LEU A 45 12.34 19.96 -0.05
C LEU A 45 12.46 19.13 -1.33
N THR A 46 13.12 19.67 -2.35
CA THR A 46 13.55 18.89 -3.51
C THR A 46 15.01 19.16 -3.82
N ALA A 47 15.73 18.13 -4.29
CA ALA A 47 17.11 18.27 -4.71
C ALA A 47 17.50 17.13 -5.65
N GLN A 48 18.71 17.23 -6.22
CA GLN A 48 19.36 16.16 -6.95
C GLN A 48 20.60 15.70 -6.19
N CYS A 49 20.93 14.42 -6.32
CA CYS A 49 22.12 13.82 -5.72
C CYS A 49 22.96 13.14 -6.79
N GLU A 50 24.28 13.35 -6.72
CA GLU A 50 25.23 12.61 -7.54
C GLU A 50 25.07 11.10 -7.33
N GLY A 51 24.92 10.37 -8.43
CA GLY A 51 24.71 8.93 -8.44
C GLY A 51 25.87 8.18 -9.09
N SER A 52 26.06 6.92 -8.69
CA SER A 52 27.06 6.03 -9.29
C SER A 52 26.75 5.64 -10.74
N SER A 53 25.50 5.86 -11.19
CA SER A 53 25.00 5.59 -12.53
C SER A 53 24.18 6.79 -13.00
N ALA A 54 24.33 7.21 -14.25
CA ALA A 54 23.49 8.25 -14.85
C ALA A 54 22.05 7.72 -15.07
N PRO A 55 21.00 8.54 -14.88
CA PRO A 55 21.00 9.94 -14.42
C PRO A 55 20.98 10.07 -12.89
N SER A 56 21.35 11.25 -12.39
CA SER A 56 21.33 11.64 -10.97
C SER A 56 20.03 11.27 -10.24
N TYR A 57 20.12 10.99 -8.94
CA TYR A 57 18.94 10.67 -8.15
C TYR A 57 18.13 11.94 -7.84
N ARG A 58 16.80 11.88 -8.03
CA ARG A 58 15.88 12.95 -7.61
C ARG A 58 15.40 12.67 -6.20
N LEU A 59 15.45 13.69 -5.36
CA LEU A 59 15.10 13.63 -3.95
C LEU A 59 13.91 14.54 -3.65
N ARG A 60 12.99 14.06 -2.83
CA ARG A 60 11.89 14.86 -2.28
C ARG A 60 11.70 14.51 -0.81
N ALA A 61 11.53 15.50 0.04
CA ALA A 61 11.19 15.30 1.46
C ALA A 61 10.17 16.34 1.90
N GLU A 62 9.17 15.93 2.66
CA GLU A 62 8.17 16.82 3.23
C GLU A 62 8.35 16.87 4.73
N LEU A 63 8.45 18.08 5.29
CA LEU A 63 8.69 18.29 6.71
C LEU A 63 7.58 19.16 7.31
N ASP A 64 7.18 18.84 8.53
CA ASP A 64 6.22 19.62 9.32
C ASP A 64 6.65 19.75 10.79
N ALA A 65 5.75 20.25 11.64
CA ALA A 65 6.01 20.37 13.08
C ALA A 65 6.22 19.00 13.77
N GLY A 66 5.81 17.90 13.14
CA GLY A 66 6.01 16.52 13.56
C GLY A 66 7.31 15.90 13.05
N GLY A 67 8.14 16.64 12.30
CA GLY A 67 9.39 16.17 11.71
C GLY A 67 9.22 15.79 10.25
N VAL A 68 9.82 14.68 9.82
CA VAL A 68 9.69 14.21 8.43
C VAL A 68 8.34 13.53 8.23
N ARG A 69 7.54 14.01 7.28
CA ARG A 69 6.24 13.43 6.89
C ARG A 69 6.41 12.34 5.85
N SER A 70 7.14 12.65 4.79
CA SER A 70 7.45 11.71 3.71
C SER A 70 8.83 12.01 3.16
N ALA A 71 9.48 10.99 2.60
CA ALA A 71 10.74 11.15 1.90
C ALA A 71 10.80 10.14 0.76
N SER A 72 11.23 10.57 -0.42
CA SER A 72 11.36 9.71 -1.59
C SER A 72 12.62 10.02 -2.38
N CYS A 73 13.25 8.96 -2.86
CA CYS A 73 14.47 9.01 -3.66
C CYS A 73 14.35 8.02 -4.81
N THR A 74 14.75 8.42 -6.02
CA THR A 74 14.73 7.53 -7.21
C THR A 74 15.84 6.48 -7.22
N CYS A 75 16.44 6.15 -6.07
CA CYS A 75 17.49 5.13 -5.98
C CYS A 75 16.89 3.75 -5.68
N ARG A 76 17.51 2.68 -6.16
CA ARG A 76 17.09 1.28 -5.92
C ARG A 76 17.38 0.77 -4.50
N TYR A 77 17.35 1.65 -3.50
CA TYR A 77 17.63 1.28 -2.12
C TYR A 77 16.39 0.64 -1.49
N ASP A 78 16.53 -0.55 -0.93
CA ASP A 78 15.45 -1.34 -0.32
C ASP A 78 15.89 -1.99 1.01
N TRP A 79 16.85 -1.39 1.70
CA TRP A 79 17.48 -1.99 2.89
C TRP A 79 16.90 -1.46 4.22
N GLY A 80 15.64 -1.01 4.20
CA GLY A 80 14.96 -0.43 5.35
C GLY A 80 15.40 1.00 5.68
N GLY A 81 14.42 1.82 6.09
CA GLY A 81 14.60 3.24 6.40
C GLY A 81 14.97 4.13 5.20
N ASP A 82 15.30 5.38 5.47
CA ASP A 82 15.72 6.36 4.49
C ASP A 82 17.12 6.04 3.94
N CYS A 83 17.27 6.19 2.63
CA CYS A 83 18.56 6.00 1.97
C CYS A 83 19.55 7.14 2.31
N LYS A 84 20.83 6.88 2.11
CA LYS A 84 21.91 7.87 2.32
C LYS A 84 21.67 9.23 1.64
N HIS A 85 20.99 9.28 0.49
CA HIS A 85 20.73 10.52 -0.23
C HIS A 85 19.67 11.38 0.48
N ILE A 86 18.63 10.75 1.03
CA ILE A 86 17.63 11.45 1.84
C ILE A 86 18.26 11.96 3.12
N ILE A 87 19.10 11.15 3.78
CA ILE A 87 19.85 11.60 4.95
C ILE A 87 20.72 12.82 4.62
N ALA A 88 21.42 12.81 3.48
CA ALA A 88 22.22 13.95 3.04
C ALA A 88 21.37 15.21 2.80
N LEU A 89 20.19 15.08 2.17
CA LEU A 89 19.25 16.19 1.99
C LEU A 89 18.74 16.76 3.32
N LEU A 90 18.36 15.90 4.26
CA LEU A 90 17.87 16.32 5.58
C LEU A 90 18.96 17.01 6.40
N LEU A 91 20.20 16.52 6.34
CA LEU A 91 21.36 17.15 6.98
C LEU A 91 21.68 18.51 6.32
N MET A 92 21.58 18.59 4.99
CA MET A 92 21.73 19.85 4.27
C MET A 92 20.68 20.87 4.71
N TYR A 93 19.42 20.47 4.84
CA TYR A 93 18.37 21.33 5.36
C TYR A 93 18.63 21.76 6.81
N LEU A 94 19.10 20.84 7.66
CA LEU A 94 19.39 21.11 9.07
C LEU A 94 20.53 22.12 9.27
N HIS A 95 21.60 22.03 8.47
CA HIS A 95 22.83 22.78 8.70
C HIS A 95 23.09 23.91 7.69
N LYS A 96 22.57 23.80 6.47
CA LYS A 96 22.79 24.70 5.32
C LYS A 96 21.48 25.17 4.70
N ARG A 97 20.48 25.53 5.52
CA ARG A 97 19.14 25.95 5.04
C ARG A 97 19.20 27.11 4.04
N ASP A 98 20.12 28.05 4.22
CA ASP A 98 20.25 29.24 3.38
C ASP A 98 20.72 28.94 1.94
N GLU A 99 21.19 27.72 1.66
CA GLU A 99 21.55 27.28 0.31
C GLU A 99 20.34 26.81 -0.51
N PHE A 100 19.17 26.63 0.10
CA PHE A 100 17.95 26.23 -0.60
C PHE A 100 17.34 27.41 -1.36
N SER A 101 17.06 27.19 -2.64
CA SER A 101 16.28 28.16 -3.43
C SER A 101 14.80 28.11 -3.05
N GLU A 102 14.24 29.26 -2.63
CA GLU A 102 12.80 29.33 -2.34
C GLU A 102 11.99 29.24 -3.64
N GLN A 103 11.08 28.26 -3.68
CA GLN A 103 10.12 28.07 -4.76
C GLN A 103 8.71 28.38 -4.27
N LYS A 104 7.97 29.12 -5.09
CA LYS A 104 6.53 29.30 -4.91
C LYS A 104 5.82 28.01 -5.29
N GLY A 105 4.69 27.75 -4.63
CA GLY A 105 3.84 26.66 -5.06
C GLY A 105 3.28 26.91 -6.45
N VAL A 106 3.00 25.82 -7.18
CA VAL A 106 2.39 25.90 -8.51
C VAL A 106 1.08 26.70 -8.43
N ASP A 107 0.23 26.44 -7.45
CA ASP A 107 -1.01 27.20 -7.24
C ASP A 107 -0.76 28.71 -7.08
N GLU A 108 0.31 29.11 -6.38
CA GLU A 108 0.65 30.53 -6.21
C GLU A 108 1.19 31.15 -7.51
N LEU A 109 1.93 30.38 -8.31
CA LEU A 109 2.37 30.81 -9.65
C LEU A 109 1.18 30.96 -10.61
N LEU A 110 0.18 30.09 -10.47
CA LEU A 110 -1.00 30.06 -11.33
C LEU A 110 -2.14 30.97 -10.86
N ALA A 111 -2.18 31.37 -9.58
CA ALA A 111 -3.29 32.11 -8.95
C ALA A 111 -3.63 33.46 -9.60
N GLY A 112 -2.76 33.99 -10.47
CA GLY A 112 -2.99 35.22 -11.23
C GLY A 112 -3.24 35.03 -12.72
N LEU A 113 -3.23 33.80 -13.23
CA LEU A 113 -3.42 33.52 -14.66
C LEU A 113 -4.90 33.32 -14.98
N GLU A 114 -5.38 34.02 -16.00
CA GLU A 114 -6.70 33.78 -16.56
C GLU A 114 -6.72 32.46 -17.36
N LYS A 115 -7.92 31.91 -17.59
CA LYS A 115 -8.12 30.61 -18.25
C LYS A 115 -7.36 30.46 -19.57
N ASP A 116 -7.38 31.48 -20.43
CA ASP A 116 -6.71 31.43 -21.73
C ASP A 116 -5.18 31.42 -21.59
N ALA A 117 -4.65 32.12 -20.58
CA ALA A 117 -3.22 32.11 -20.28
C ALA A 117 -2.77 30.77 -19.67
N LEU A 118 -3.62 30.15 -18.84
CA LEU A 118 -3.39 28.79 -18.33
C LEU A 118 -3.37 27.76 -19.46
N ALA A 119 -4.36 27.82 -20.36
CA ALA A 119 -4.41 26.93 -21.53
C ALA A 119 -3.16 27.09 -22.41
N ALA A 120 -2.77 28.33 -22.70
CA ALA A 120 -1.55 28.60 -23.46
C ALA A 120 -0.27 28.11 -22.76
N LEU A 121 -0.18 28.24 -21.42
CA LEU A 121 0.92 27.72 -20.64
C LEU A 121 0.99 26.19 -20.71
N VAL A 122 -0.13 25.50 -20.53
CA VAL A 122 -0.20 24.04 -20.63
C VAL A 122 0.20 23.58 -22.04
N THR A 123 -0.33 24.21 -23.10
CA THR A 123 0.09 23.91 -24.48
C THR A 123 1.59 24.10 -24.66
N HIS A 124 2.16 25.20 -24.16
CA HIS A 124 3.59 25.45 -24.25
C HIS A 124 4.44 24.39 -23.51
N LEU A 125 3.97 23.89 -22.36
CA LEU A 125 4.64 22.83 -21.61
C LEU A 125 4.61 21.50 -22.37
N VAL A 126 3.47 21.15 -22.99
CA VAL A 126 3.33 19.93 -23.81
C VAL A 126 4.19 20.01 -25.08
N GLU A 127 4.24 21.16 -25.76
CA GLU A 127 5.12 21.36 -26.92
C GLU A 127 6.60 21.11 -26.58
N ARG A 128 6.99 21.40 -25.33
CA ARG A 128 8.38 21.29 -24.87
C ARG A 128 8.69 19.94 -24.23
N ASN A 129 7.67 19.22 -23.75
CA ASN A 129 7.77 17.88 -23.20
C ASN A 129 6.57 17.03 -23.69
N PRO A 130 6.68 16.38 -24.87
CA PRO A 130 5.58 15.66 -25.49
C PRO A 130 4.96 14.56 -24.63
N ASP A 131 5.76 13.93 -23.75
CA ASP A 131 5.30 12.88 -22.82
C ASP A 131 4.22 13.39 -21.84
N LEU A 132 4.13 14.71 -21.61
CA LEU A 132 3.05 15.30 -20.80
C LEU A 132 1.67 15.19 -21.44
N TYR A 133 1.59 14.94 -22.77
CA TYR A 133 0.31 14.78 -23.44
C TYR A 133 -0.48 13.62 -22.83
N ASP A 134 0.17 12.45 -22.73
CA ASP A 134 -0.45 11.24 -22.18
C ASP A 134 -0.81 11.44 -20.70
N GLU A 135 0.06 12.09 -19.92
CA GLU A 135 -0.21 12.43 -18.50
C GLU A 135 -1.43 13.35 -18.33
N ILE A 136 -1.57 14.36 -19.19
CA ILE A 136 -2.72 15.28 -19.17
C ILE A 136 -4.00 14.56 -19.61
N GLU A 137 -3.92 13.73 -20.65
CA GLU A 137 -5.05 12.95 -21.14
C GLU A 137 -5.60 12.02 -20.05
N MET A 138 -4.70 11.36 -19.30
CA MET A 138 -5.06 10.55 -18.13
C MET A 138 -5.58 11.37 -16.95
N ALA A 139 -5.12 12.61 -16.76
CA ALA A 139 -5.49 13.45 -15.62
C ALA A 139 -6.82 14.22 -15.82
N ILE A 140 -7.25 14.49 -17.06
CA ILE A 140 -8.48 15.26 -17.36
C ILE A 140 -9.74 14.69 -16.67
N PRO A 141 -9.97 13.36 -16.65
CA PRO A 141 -11.10 12.77 -15.91
C PRO A 141 -11.03 13.02 -14.40
N MET A 142 -9.83 13.08 -13.82
CA MET A 142 -9.62 13.18 -12.37
C MET A 142 -9.78 14.60 -11.81
N VAL A 143 -9.60 15.64 -12.63
CA VAL A 143 -9.63 17.05 -12.19
C VAL A 143 -11.07 17.59 -12.07
N GLY A 144 -12.09 16.81 -12.43
CA GLY A 144 -13.51 17.08 -12.15
C GLY A 144 -13.91 18.53 -12.37
N VAL A 145 -14.15 18.92 -13.63
CA VAL A 145 -14.57 20.26 -14.11
C VAL A 145 -15.12 21.19 -13.00
N GLY A 146 -14.20 21.85 -12.30
CA GLY A 146 -14.50 22.78 -11.22
C GLY A 146 -14.67 24.20 -11.73
N GLU A 147 -15.89 24.71 -11.63
CA GLU A 147 -16.28 26.14 -11.64
C GLU A 147 -15.86 27.02 -12.84
N SER A 148 -16.67 26.97 -13.91
CA SER A 148 -17.01 28.22 -14.61
C SER A 148 -18.13 28.89 -13.83
N LYS A 149 -17.87 30.08 -13.27
CA LYS A 149 -18.91 31.05 -12.87
C LYS A 149 -19.64 31.54 -14.13
N SER A 150 -20.47 30.67 -14.67
CA SER A 150 -21.55 30.98 -15.59
C SER A 150 -22.74 30.21 -15.06
N SER A 151 -23.84 30.92 -14.84
CA SER A 151 -25.12 30.45 -14.32
C SER A 151 -25.44 28.98 -14.63
N PRO A 152 -26.11 28.25 -13.71
CA PRO A 152 -26.44 26.84 -13.90
C PRO A 152 -27.46 26.70 -15.03
N ALA A 153 -26.96 26.56 -16.26
CA ALA A 153 -27.74 26.05 -17.37
C ALA A 153 -27.78 24.54 -17.20
N LYS A 154 -28.75 24.09 -16.39
CA LYS A 154 -29.29 22.73 -16.41
C LYS A 154 -29.55 22.33 -17.86
N GLY A 155 -28.72 21.44 -18.39
CA GLY A 155 -28.99 20.73 -19.63
C GLY A 155 -28.55 19.30 -19.43
N LYS A 156 -29.50 18.40 -19.10
CA LYS A 156 -29.28 16.95 -19.17
C LYS A 156 -28.66 16.66 -20.54
N ARG A 157 -27.47 16.08 -20.59
CA ARG A 157 -26.91 15.59 -21.84
C ARG A 157 -27.88 14.51 -22.32
N LYS A 158 -28.52 14.72 -23.46
CA LYS A 158 -29.36 13.67 -24.07
C LYS A 158 -28.44 12.54 -24.47
N THR A 159 -28.71 11.33 -24.00
CA THR A 159 -27.88 10.17 -24.29
C THR A 159 -27.72 9.96 -25.80
N GLN A 160 -26.50 9.68 -26.23
CA GLN A 160 -26.18 9.22 -27.59
C GLN A 160 -25.80 7.73 -27.61
N VAL A 161 -25.92 7.06 -26.45
CA VAL A 161 -25.58 5.65 -26.30
C VAL A 161 -26.60 4.81 -27.07
N SER A 162 -26.09 3.88 -27.87
CA SER A 162 -26.90 2.91 -28.61
C SER A 162 -26.80 1.55 -27.91
N GLU A 163 -27.93 1.08 -27.38
CA GLU A 163 -28.02 -0.24 -26.76
C GLU A 163 -27.53 -1.35 -27.69
N GLU A 164 -27.96 -1.35 -28.95
CA GLU A 164 -27.54 -2.34 -29.96
C GLU A 164 -26.01 -2.32 -30.21
N THR A 165 -25.38 -1.14 -30.10
CA THR A 165 -23.94 -1.01 -30.29
C THR A 165 -23.17 -1.66 -29.15
N TYR A 166 -23.56 -1.37 -27.90
CA TYR A 166 -22.91 -1.99 -26.73
C TYR A 166 -23.22 -3.47 -26.63
N ARG A 167 -24.43 -3.90 -27.01
CA ARG A 167 -24.80 -5.32 -27.08
C ARG A 167 -23.89 -6.10 -28.03
N LYS A 168 -23.54 -5.51 -29.16
CA LYS A 168 -22.56 -6.09 -30.11
C LYS A 168 -21.14 -6.13 -29.53
N GLN A 169 -20.75 -5.15 -28.71
CA GLN A 169 -19.43 -5.12 -28.07
C GLN A 169 -19.32 -6.19 -26.99
N VAL A 170 -20.30 -6.27 -26.08
CA VAL A 170 -20.35 -7.27 -25.00
C VAL A 170 -20.37 -8.69 -25.59
N ARG A 171 -21.27 -8.97 -26.55
CA ARG A 171 -21.29 -10.27 -27.26
C ARG A 171 -19.99 -10.59 -27.99
N ARG A 172 -19.21 -9.59 -28.39
CA ARG A 172 -17.90 -9.80 -29.03
C ARG A 172 -16.87 -10.21 -28.00
N ALA A 173 -16.81 -9.53 -26.85
CA ALA A 173 -15.95 -9.90 -25.72
C ALA A 173 -16.25 -11.35 -25.29
N LEU A 174 -17.53 -11.65 -25.02
CA LEU A 174 -17.98 -13.00 -24.63
C LEU A 174 -17.68 -14.09 -25.68
N LYS A 175 -17.77 -13.80 -26.98
CA LYS A 175 -17.42 -14.78 -28.02
C LYS A 175 -15.93 -15.08 -28.12
N GLN A 176 -15.06 -14.17 -27.65
CA GLN A 176 -13.62 -14.38 -27.64
C GLN A 176 -13.25 -15.50 -26.63
N SER A 177 -14.05 -15.68 -25.58
CA SER A 177 -13.97 -16.76 -24.57
C SER A 177 -13.99 -18.18 -25.16
N ARG A 178 -14.77 -18.43 -26.22
CA ARG A 178 -14.97 -19.79 -26.77
C ARG A 178 -13.79 -20.34 -27.58
N TYR A 179 -12.72 -19.57 -27.75
CA TYR A 179 -11.57 -19.91 -28.60
C TYR A 179 -10.21 -19.89 -27.88
N GLU A 180 -10.15 -19.51 -26.61
CA GLU A 180 -8.92 -19.60 -25.81
C GLU A 180 -8.87 -20.94 -25.07
N ASP A 181 -7.94 -21.78 -25.54
CA ASP A 181 -7.70 -23.15 -25.08
C ASP A 181 -7.47 -23.20 -23.55
N TYR A 182 -8.23 -24.09 -22.90
CA TYR A 182 -7.87 -24.84 -21.69
C TYR A 182 -6.34 -24.99 -21.61
N TYR A 183 -5.60 -24.33 -20.69
CA TYR A 183 -4.32 -24.80 -20.10
C TYR A 183 -3.53 -23.76 -19.27
N ASP A 184 -4.10 -22.65 -18.77
CA ASP A 184 -3.38 -21.82 -17.79
C ASP A 184 -4.27 -21.35 -16.62
N ASP A 185 -4.33 -22.19 -15.58
CA ASP A 185 -5.18 -22.12 -14.38
C ASP A 185 -4.87 -20.94 -13.42
N TRP A 186 -4.06 -19.96 -13.87
CA TRP A 186 -3.49 -18.90 -13.01
C TRP A 186 -3.67 -17.49 -13.56
N HIS A 187 -4.40 -17.30 -14.66
CA HIS A 187 -4.64 -15.99 -15.25
C HIS A 187 -6.13 -15.76 -15.43
N GLU A 188 -6.57 -14.54 -15.10
CA GLU A 188 -7.91 -14.04 -15.39
C GLU A 188 -8.20 -14.18 -16.91
N PRO A 189 -9.38 -14.67 -17.29
CA PRO A 189 -9.72 -14.81 -18.70
C PRO A 189 -9.68 -13.45 -19.40
N ALA A 190 -9.04 -13.36 -20.57
CA ALA A 190 -8.87 -12.09 -21.28
C ALA A 190 -10.19 -11.38 -21.62
N TYR A 191 -11.30 -12.12 -21.72
CA TYR A 191 -12.63 -11.53 -21.95
C TYR A 191 -13.17 -10.78 -20.74
N ILE A 192 -12.77 -11.11 -19.51
CA ILE A 192 -13.20 -10.37 -18.30
C ILE A 192 -12.62 -8.96 -18.37
N SER A 193 -11.34 -8.80 -18.68
CA SER A 193 -10.73 -7.49 -18.89
C SER A 193 -11.43 -6.67 -20.00
N ASP A 194 -11.85 -7.30 -21.10
CA ASP A 194 -12.63 -6.63 -22.15
C ASP A 194 -14.01 -6.15 -21.63
N LEU A 195 -14.65 -6.91 -20.72
CA LEU A 195 -15.92 -6.51 -20.08
C LEU A 195 -15.72 -5.39 -19.04
N GLU A 196 -14.64 -5.43 -18.28
CA GLU A 196 -14.24 -4.37 -17.34
C GLU A 196 -14.00 -3.04 -18.06
N GLU A 197 -13.41 -3.03 -19.25
CA GLU A 197 -13.27 -1.81 -20.07
C GLU A 197 -14.63 -1.21 -20.46
N ILE A 198 -15.63 -2.06 -20.72
CA ILE A 198 -17.00 -1.62 -21.02
C ILE A 198 -17.67 -1.08 -19.75
N LEU A 199 -17.47 -1.72 -18.59
CA LEU A 199 -17.94 -1.23 -17.29
C LEU A 199 -17.32 0.13 -16.92
N GLU A 200 -16.02 0.29 -17.14
CA GLU A 200 -15.31 1.57 -16.95
C GLU A 200 -15.90 2.64 -17.87
N THR A 201 -16.29 2.28 -19.09
CA THR A 201 -17.00 3.18 -20.00
C THR A 201 -18.34 3.63 -19.42
N ALA A 202 -19.15 2.73 -18.85
CA ALA A 202 -20.40 3.10 -18.18
C ALA A 202 -20.14 4.07 -17.01
N THR A 203 -19.09 3.83 -16.23
CA THR A 203 -18.68 4.72 -15.13
C THR A 203 -18.30 6.11 -15.63
N LYS A 204 -17.57 6.20 -16.75
CA LYS A 204 -17.26 7.50 -17.42
C LYS A 204 -18.52 8.25 -17.85
N PHE A 205 -19.57 7.55 -18.30
CA PHE A 205 -20.88 8.17 -18.58
C PHE A 205 -21.56 8.68 -17.31
N LEU A 206 -21.52 7.91 -16.21
CA LEU A 206 -22.03 8.36 -14.90
C LEU A 206 -21.33 9.64 -14.45
N ASP A 207 -20.00 9.65 -14.48
CA ASP A 207 -19.18 10.80 -14.06
C ASP A 207 -19.42 12.04 -14.93
N ALA A 208 -19.73 11.83 -16.23
CA ALA A 208 -20.13 12.90 -17.14
C ALA A 208 -21.59 13.38 -16.94
N GLY A 209 -22.34 12.80 -16.00
CA GLY A 209 -23.74 13.14 -15.70
C GLY A 209 -24.76 12.55 -16.68
N ASP A 210 -24.36 11.57 -17.51
CA ASP A 210 -25.24 10.84 -18.42
C ASP A 210 -25.61 9.47 -17.82
N ALA A 211 -26.39 9.52 -16.73
CA ALA A 211 -26.86 8.32 -16.04
C ALA A 211 -27.77 7.44 -16.91
N GLU A 212 -28.44 8.02 -17.91
CA GLU A 212 -29.26 7.27 -18.87
C GLU A 212 -28.37 6.43 -19.79
N GLY A 213 -27.31 7.03 -20.35
CA GLY A 213 -26.30 6.31 -21.12
C GLY A 213 -25.61 5.21 -20.33
N ALA A 214 -25.21 5.50 -19.09
CA ALA A 214 -24.60 4.50 -18.22
C ALA A 214 -25.53 3.32 -17.91
N LEU A 215 -26.79 3.59 -17.54
CA LEU A 215 -27.76 2.53 -17.25
C LEU A 215 -28.02 1.64 -18.47
N ILE A 216 -28.02 2.21 -19.69
CA ILE A 216 -28.13 1.41 -20.91
C ILE A 216 -26.96 0.42 -21.03
N ILE A 217 -25.73 0.87 -20.80
CA ILE A 217 -24.53 0.01 -20.89
C ILE A 217 -24.56 -1.07 -19.79
N LEU A 218 -24.84 -0.67 -18.55
CA LEU A 218 -24.87 -1.58 -17.39
C LEU A 218 -25.94 -2.66 -17.53
N ARG A 219 -27.14 -2.30 -18.02
CA ARG A 219 -28.18 -3.30 -18.31
C ARG A 219 -27.77 -4.28 -19.39
N VAL A 220 -27.12 -3.79 -20.46
CA VAL A 220 -26.63 -4.66 -21.53
C VAL A 220 -25.53 -5.59 -21.04
N LEU A 221 -24.62 -5.10 -20.18
CA LEU A 221 -23.63 -5.94 -19.53
C LEU A 221 -24.33 -7.05 -18.74
N LEU A 222 -25.20 -6.68 -17.80
CA LEU A 222 -25.92 -7.62 -16.94
C LEU A 222 -26.69 -8.68 -17.75
N GLU A 223 -27.49 -8.25 -18.72
CA GLU A 223 -28.31 -9.14 -19.55
C GLU A 223 -27.45 -10.13 -20.33
N GLU A 224 -26.43 -9.64 -21.04
CA GLU A 224 -25.62 -10.49 -21.92
C GLU A 224 -24.65 -11.38 -21.15
N THR A 225 -24.14 -10.94 -20.00
CA THR A 225 -23.30 -11.80 -19.15
C THR A 225 -24.13 -12.88 -18.48
N LEU A 226 -25.35 -12.58 -18.00
CA LEU A 226 -26.24 -13.60 -17.44
C LEU A 226 -26.71 -14.61 -18.51
N GLU A 227 -26.99 -14.16 -19.74
CA GLU A 227 -27.37 -15.05 -20.85
C GLU A 227 -26.25 -16.02 -21.27
N ASP A 228 -24.97 -15.61 -21.16
CA ASP A 228 -23.81 -16.44 -21.53
C ASP A 228 -23.22 -17.20 -20.34
N TYR A 229 -23.65 -16.88 -19.11
CA TYR A 229 -23.10 -17.47 -17.88
C TYR A 229 -23.39 -18.97 -17.78
N ASP A 230 -22.35 -19.72 -17.43
CA ASP A 230 -22.41 -21.16 -17.16
C ASP A 230 -21.53 -21.44 -15.93
N GLY A 231 -22.16 -21.61 -14.76
CA GLY A 231 -21.45 -21.80 -13.48
C GLY A 231 -20.54 -23.03 -13.48
N ASP A 232 -20.83 -24.05 -14.28
CA ASP A 232 -19.96 -25.24 -14.45
C ASP A 232 -18.65 -24.92 -15.18
N MET A 233 -18.56 -23.75 -15.83
CA MET A 233 -17.39 -23.29 -16.58
C MET A 233 -16.61 -22.19 -15.85
N ASP A 234 -17.15 -21.64 -14.76
CA ASP A 234 -16.57 -20.52 -13.98
C ASP A 234 -15.88 -21.01 -12.70
N TYR A 235 -14.88 -21.90 -12.85
CA TYR A 235 -14.22 -22.54 -11.71
C TYR A 235 -13.53 -21.58 -10.74
N ASN A 236 -13.09 -20.42 -11.23
CA ASN A 236 -12.41 -19.39 -10.42
C ASN A 236 -13.39 -18.33 -9.87
N GLY A 237 -14.63 -18.29 -10.36
CA GLY A 237 -15.62 -17.28 -10.00
C GLY A 237 -15.37 -15.92 -10.63
N ASP A 238 -14.54 -15.82 -11.67
CA ASP A 238 -14.18 -14.55 -12.29
C ASP A 238 -15.39 -13.93 -13.02
N ALA A 239 -16.20 -14.77 -13.70
CA ALA A 239 -17.40 -14.29 -14.37
C ALA A 239 -18.51 -13.94 -13.37
N ALA A 240 -18.70 -14.74 -12.32
CA ALA A 240 -19.61 -14.44 -11.23
C ALA A 240 -19.24 -13.13 -10.53
N GLY A 241 -17.95 -12.94 -10.23
CA GLY A 241 -17.42 -11.72 -9.62
C GLY A 241 -17.66 -10.49 -10.50
N PHE A 242 -17.39 -10.58 -11.80
CA PHE A 242 -17.70 -9.48 -12.73
C PHE A 242 -19.20 -9.11 -12.73
N ILE A 243 -20.08 -10.12 -12.73
CA ILE A 243 -21.54 -9.88 -12.69
C ILE A 243 -21.92 -9.16 -11.39
N GLN A 244 -21.39 -9.61 -10.25
CA GLN A 244 -21.63 -9.00 -8.93
C GLN A 244 -21.17 -7.52 -8.90
N ASP A 245 -20.03 -7.21 -9.51
CA ASP A 245 -19.48 -5.85 -9.61
C ASP A 245 -20.38 -4.85 -10.37
N LEU A 246 -21.39 -5.32 -11.12
CA LEU A 246 -22.38 -4.47 -11.77
C LEU A 246 -23.40 -3.86 -10.80
N GLY A 247 -23.57 -4.44 -9.61
CA GLY A 247 -24.56 -4.05 -8.60
C GLY A 247 -24.51 -2.56 -8.24
N MET A 248 -23.40 -2.14 -7.65
CA MET A 248 -23.21 -0.77 -7.16
C MET A 248 -23.28 0.28 -8.27
N PRO A 249 -22.56 0.17 -9.42
CA PRO A 249 -22.67 1.14 -10.51
C PRO A 249 -24.09 1.26 -11.08
N MET A 250 -24.85 0.17 -11.15
CA MET A 250 -26.22 0.17 -11.65
C MET A 250 -27.18 0.83 -10.66
N ALA A 251 -27.05 0.55 -9.36
CA ALA A 251 -27.79 1.25 -8.31
C ALA A 251 -27.52 2.77 -8.35
N GLU A 252 -26.27 3.18 -8.51
CA GLU A 252 -25.90 4.59 -8.65
C GLU A 252 -26.47 5.25 -9.91
N ALA A 253 -26.50 4.53 -11.04
CA ALA A 253 -27.14 5.00 -12.27
C ALA A 253 -28.63 5.23 -12.07
N ILE A 254 -29.33 4.27 -11.45
CA ILE A 254 -30.76 4.36 -11.12
C ILE A 254 -31.04 5.55 -10.20
N LEU A 255 -30.25 5.71 -9.14
CA LEU A 255 -30.38 6.83 -8.20
C LEU A 255 -30.08 8.19 -8.83
N SER A 256 -29.29 8.22 -9.90
CA SER A 256 -28.96 9.44 -10.64
C SER A 256 -30.03 9.86 -11.64
N LEU A 257 -31.02 8.99 -11.91
CA LEU A 257 -32.12 9.28 -12.84
C LEU A 257 -33.32 9.91 -12.15
N GLU A 258 -33.85 10.98 -12.75
CA GLU A 258 -35.17 11.51 -12.39
C GLU A 258 -36.26 10.67 -13.08
N MET A 259 -36.75 9.64 -12.39
CA MET A 259 -37.82 8.77 -12.87
C MET A 259 -39.13 9.02 -12.12
N ASP A 260 -40.25 9.01 -12.84
CA ASP A 260 -41.56 8.91 -12.19
C ASP A 260 -41.81 7.47 -11.71
N LYS A 261 -42.82 7.30 -10.84
CA LYS A 261 -43.15 5.98 -10.26
C LYS A 261 -43.46 4.91 -11.31
N LYS A 262 -44.01 5.30 -12.46
CA LYS A 262 -44.38 4.35 -13.52
C LYS A 262 -43.14 3.88 -14.28
N ALA A 263 -42.25 4.81 -14.64
CA ALA A 263 -40.99 4.50 -15.29
C ALA A 263 -40.08 3.66 -14.39
N ARG A 264 -40.00 4.00 -13.09
CA ARG A 264 -39.22 3.22 -12.12
C ARG A 264 -39.76 1.80 -11.98
N LYS A 265 -41.08 1.64 -11.87
CA LYS A 265 -41.72 0.32 -11.81
C LYS A 265 -41.50 -0.51 -13.07
N ALA A 266 -41.55 0.10 -14.26
CA ALA A 266 -41.27 -0.61 -15.50
C ALA A 266 -39.81 -1.07 -15.60
N LEU A 267 -38.86 -0.26 -15.10
CA LEU A 267 -37.46 -0.66 -14.99
C LEU A 267 -37.28 -1.78 -13.96
N GLN A 268 -37.97 -1.69 -12.82
CA GLN A 268 -37.98 -2.73 -11.80
C GLN A 268 -38.44 -4.08 -12.35
N GLU A 269 -39.60 -4.12 -13.01
CA GLU A 269 -40.12 -5.35 -13.63
C GLU A 269 -39.12 -5.94 -14.66
N SER A 270 -38.43 -5.09 -15.43
CA SER A 270 -37.42 -5.55 -16.40
C SER A 270 -36.15 -6.10 -15.76
N VAL A 271 -35.76 -5.62 -14.58
CA VAL A 271 -34.53 -6.04 -13.91
C VAL A 271 -34.78 -7.23 -13.00
N GLU A 272 -35.94 -7.28 -12.34
CA GLU A 272 -36.35 -8.44 -11.52
C GLU A 272 -36.38 -9.73 -12.34
N GLU A 273 -36.84 -9.70 -13.59
CA GLU A 273 -36.81 -10.88 -14.48
C GLU A 273 -35.38 -11.42 -14.66
N MET A 274 -34.38 -10.55 -14.76
CA MET A 274 -32.98 -10.97 -14.90
C MET A 274 -32.39 -11.46 -13.56
N LEU A 275 -32.77 -10.86 -12.45
CA LEU A 275 -32.21 -11.18 -11.12
C LEU A 275 -32.90 -12.37 -10.43
N ASP A 276 -34.12 -12.73 -10.83
CA ASP A 276 -34.82 -13.91 -10.28
C ASP A 276 -34.31 -15.23 -10.89
N ASP A 277 -33.70 -15.18 -12.08
CA ASP A 277 -33.18 -16.32 -12.84
C ASP A 277 -31.65 -16.49 -12.71
N LEU A 278 -31.04 -15.99 -11.62
CA LEU A 278 -29.60 -16.14 -11.37
C LEU A 278 -29.21 -17.61 -11.14
N ASP A 279 -28.04 -17.99 -11.65
CA ASP A 279 -27.41 -19.26 -11.32
C ASP A 279 -27.02 -19.31 -9.83
N GLU A 280 -27.09 -20.49 -9.20
CA GLU A 280 -26.81 -20.66 -7.76
C GLU A 280 -25.36 -20.35 -7.37
N THR A 281 -24.46 -20.28 -8.35
CA THR A 281 -23.04 -19.94 -8.15
C THR A 281 -22.79 -18.42 -8.12
N ILE A 282 -23.76 -17.60 -8.53
CA ILE A 282 -23.68 -16.14 -8.42
C ILE A 282 -24.22 -15.72 -7.05
N GLU A 283 -23.42 -15.03 -6.25
CA GLU A 283 -23.88 -14.47 -4.99
C GLU A 283 -24.83 -13.29 -5.25
N SER A 284 -26.13 -13.50 -5.01
CA SER A 284 -27.15 -12.51 -5.32
C SER A 284 -27.08 -11.27 -4.42
N SER A 285 -26.46 -11.37 -3.24
CA SER A 285 -26.36 -10.29 -2.23
C SER A 285 -25.80 -9.00 -2.84
N GLU A 286 -24.73 -9.07 -3.63
CA GLU A 286 -24.07 -7.93 -4.27
C GLU A 286 -24.95 -7.24 -5.35
N LEU A 287 -25.98 -7.92 -5.84
CA LEU A 287 -26.93 -7.38 -6.82
C LEU A 287 -28.20 -6.83 -6.17
N GLU A 288 -28.49 -7.18 -4.91
CA GLU A 288 -29.69 -6.73 -4.20
C GLU A 288 -29.75 -5.21 -4.02
N VAL A 289 -28.60 -4.52 -4.00
CA VAL A 289 -28.53 -3.05 -4.01
C VAL A 289 -29.26 -2.44 -5.22
N ILE A 290 -29.34 -3.14 -6.35
CA ILE A 290 -30.11 -2.70 -7.54
C ILE A 290 -31.61 -2.69 -7.21
N ARG A 291 -32.12 -3.76 -6.59
CA ARG A 291 -33.53 -3.86 -6.16
C ARG A 291 -33.84 -2.77 -5.14
N ALA A 292 -32.97 -2.60 -4.13
CA ALA A 292 -33.14 -1.57 -3.12
C ALA A 292 -33.16 -0.15 -3.71
N ALA A 293 -32.33 0.14 -4.72
CA ALA A 293 -32.35 1.43 -5.43
C ALA A 293 -33.66 1.66 -6.21
N LEU A 294 -34.23 0.62 -6.79
CA LEU A 294 -35.51 0.68 -7.53
C LEU A 294 -36.71 0.79 -6.59
N GLU A 295 -36.68 0.09 -5.45
CA GLU A 295 -37.76 0.14 -4.47
C GLU A 295 -37.76 1.47 -3.70
N HIS A 296 -36.64 1.81 -3.08
CA HIS A 296 -36.57 2.94 -2.15
C HIS A 296 -36.09 4.24 -2.80
N GLY A 297 -35.29 4.19 -3.87
CA GLY A 297 -34.73 5.40 -4.49
C GLY A 297 -34.05 6.32 -3.49
N TRP A 298 -34.56 7.55 -3.32
CA TRP A 298 -34.11 8.55 -2.33
C TRP A 298 -35.08 8.72 -1.14
N ASP A 299 -36.07 7.84 -1.00
CA ASP A 299 -37.04 7.90 0.10
C ASP A 299 -36.37 7.60 1.45
N GLU A 300 -37.00 8.02 2.55
CA GLU A 300 -36.51 7.80 3.91
C GLU A 300 -36.43 6.29 4.20
N LEU A 301 -35.27 5.84 4.69
CA LEU A 301 -35.03 4.44 5.05
C LEU A 301 -35.30 4.20 6.55
N PRO A 302 -35.57 2.96 6.96
CA PRO A 302 -35.66 2.57 8.36
C PRO A 302 -34.43 3.01 9.18
N ASP A 303 -34.65 3.43 10.43
CA ASP A 303 -33.57 3.86 11.33
C ASP A 303 -33.05 2.65 12.12
N LYS A 304 -31.88 2.15 11.71
CA LYS A 304 -31.23 0.94 12.26
C LYS A 304 -31.13 0.91 13.78
N GLU A 305 -30.92 2.05 14.44
CA GLU A 305 -30.83 2.10 15.91
C GLU A 305 -32.18 1.83 16.61
N SER A 306 -33.30 2.23 15.99
CA SER A 306 -34.63 2.10 16.59
C SER A 306 -35.42 0.90 16.09
N GLN A 307 -35.08 0.38 14.91
CA GLN A 307 -35.82 -0.68 14.22
C GLN A 307 -35.01 -1.95 13.98
N TRP A 308 -33.87 -2.15 14.67
CA TRP A 308 -32.98 -3.31 14.48
C TRP A 308 -33.70 -4.66 14.52
N GLU A 309 -34.70 -4.85 15.40
CA GLU A 309 -35.45 -6.10 15.54
C GLU A 309 -36.52 -6.31 14.46
N GLU A 310 -36.77 -5.31 13.60
CA GLU A 310 -37.81 -5.34 12.56
C GLU A 310 -37.32 -5.91 11.22
N TYR A 311 -36.00 -6.07 11.04
CA TYR A 311 -35.35 -6.50 9.80
C TYR A 311 -34.27 -7.54 10.10
N GLU A 312 -34.00 -8.40 9.13
CA GLU A 312 -32.92 -9.40 9.20
C GLU A 312 -31.54 -8.75 8.95
N GLU A 313 -30.45 -9.43 9.32
CA GLU A 313 -29.10 -8.87 9.20
C GLU A 313 -28.74 -8.60 7.74
N GLU A 314 -29.15 -9.50 6.85
CA GLU A 314 -29.02 -9.42 5.40
C GLU A 314 -29.74 -8.21 4.80
N GLU A 315 -30.96 -7.91 5.26
CA GLU A 315 -31.71 -6.73 4.82
C GLU A 315 -30.99 -5.44 5.23
N TRP A 316 -30.39 -5.41 6.42
CA TRP A 316 -29.59 -4.27 6.85
C TRP A 316 -28.32 -4.08 6.04
N MET A 317 -27.69 -5.16 5.55
CA MET A 317 -26.51 -5.06 4.68
C MET A 317 -26.89 -4.39 3.36
N VAL A 318 -27.98 -4.81 2.73
CA VAL A 318 -28.49 -4.20 1.49
C VAL A 318 -28.87 -2.73 1.68
N LEU A 319 -29.51 -2.38 2.81
CA LEU A 319 -29.83 -0.98 3.12
C LEU A 319 -28.56 -0.14 3.35
N ASP A 320 -27.52 -0.71 3.97
CA ASP A 320 -26.23 -0.03 4.14
C ASP A 320 -25.55 0.20 2.77
N GLU A 321 -25.58 -0.77 1.86
CA GLU A 321 -25.08 -0.64 0.47
C GLU A 321 -25.84 0.43 -0.31
N LEU A 322 -27.17 0.47 -0.20
CA LEU A 322 -27.97 1.53 -0.82
C LEU A 322 -27.55 2.93 -0.32
N GLN A 323 -27.21 3.05 0.97
CA GLN A 323 -26.70 4.30 1.51
C GLN A 323 -25.30 4.63 0.96
N GLN A 324 -24.44 3.63 0.73
CA GLN A 324 -23.16 3.83 0.05
C GLN A 324 -23.34 4.31 -1.40
N ALA A 325 -24.28 3.71 -2.15
CA ALA A 325 -24.63 4.14 -3.50
C ALA A 325 -25.10 5.61 -3.52
N ARG A 326 -26.00 5.99 -2.60
CA ARG A 326 -26.46 7.37 -2.44
C ARG A 326 -25.30 8.33 -2.14
N LEU A 327 -24.37 7.94 -1.25
CA LEU A 327 -23.18 8.74 -0.97
C LEU A 327 -22.29 8.91 -2.21
N ASN A 328 -22.09 7.87 -3.01
CA ASN A 328 -21.32 7.95 -4.26
C ASN A 328 -21.97 8.93 -5.25
N VAL A 329 -23.29 8.86 -5.42
CA VAL A 329 -24.03 9.80 -6.28
C VAL A 329 -23.91 11.25 -5.79
N LEU A 330 -24.09 11.50 -4.48
CA LEU A 330 -23.95 12.86 -3.92
C LEU A 330 -22.53 13.40 -4.11
N LYS A 331 -21.52 12.55 -3.93
CA LYS A 331 -20.12 12.91 -4.11
C LYS A 331 -19.83 13.30 -5.55
N ARG A 332 -20.23 12.46 -6.51
CA ARG A 332 -20.09 12.70 -7.95
C ARG A 332 -20.78 13.99 -8.41
N GLN A 333 -21.94 14.28 -7.84
CA GLN A 333 -22.72 15.49 -8.16
C GLN A 333 -22.22 16.76 -7.44
N GLY A 334 -21.19 16.66 -6.59
CA GLY A 334 -20.67 17.79 -5.80
C GLY A 334 -21.67 18.31 -4.75
N ARG A 335 -22.64 17.49 -4.33
CA ARG A 335 -23.70 17.85 -3.35
C ARG A 335 -23.20 17.65 -1.92
N VAL A 336 -22.19 18.44 -1.56
CA VAL A 336 -21.44 18.32 -0.30
C VAL A 336 -22.32 18.35 0.95
N ASP A 337 -23.26 19.30 1.06
CA ASP A 337 -24.06 19.45 2.29
C ASP A 337 -24.99 18.25 2.52
N GLU A 338 -25.55 17.69 1.44
CA GLU A 338 -26.40 16.50 1.50
C GLU A 338 -25.57 15.25 1.79
N PHE A 339 -24.37 15.15 1.18
CA PHE A 339 -23.41 14.09 1.50
C PHE A 339 -23.08 14.08 3.00
N LEU A 340 -22.77 15.25 3.57
CA LEU A 340 -22.44 15.39 4.98
C LEU A 340 -23.62 15.04 5.90
N GLN A 341 -24.85 15.36 5.50
CA GLN A 341 -26.04 14.99 6.27
C GLN A 341 -26.26 13.47 6.30
N LEU A 342 -26.12 12.82 5.13
CA LEU A 342 -26.34 11.37 4.99
C LEU A 342 -25.23 10.57 5.67
N SER A 343 -23.97 10.86 5.34
CA SER A 343 -22.79 10.13 5.83
C SER A 343 -22.66 10.19 7.34
N ARG A 344 -23.11 11.27 8.00
CA ARG A 344 -23.00 11.40 9.46
C ARG A 344 -23.56 10.22 10.25
N LYS A 345 -24.63 9.59 9.74
CA LYS A 345 -25.21 8.37 10.31
C LYS A 345 -24.75 7.12 9.58
N ALA A 346 -24.84 7.14 8.24
CA ALA A 346 -24.61 5.95 7.41
C ALA A 346 -23.14 5.52 7.39
N ASP A 347 -22.22 6.48 7.35
CA ASP A 347 -20.79 6.22 7.25
C ASP A 347 -19.96 7.32 7.95
N PRO A 348 -19.74 7.17 9.27
CA PRO A 348 -18.97 8.13 10.05
C PRO A 348 -17.54 8.35 9.54
N TYR A 349 -16.95 7.37 8.85
CA TYR A 349 -15.60 7.50 8.28
C TYR A 349 -15.63 8.42 7.06
N ARG A 350 -16.47 8.13 6.06
CA ARG A 350 -16.65 8.98 4.89
C ARG A 350 -17.10 10.39 5.25
N TYR A 351 -17.93 10.54 6.29
CA TYR A 351 -18.30 11.85 6.85
C TYR A 351 -17.09 12.67 7.30
N VAL A 352 -16.17 12.05 8.04
CA VAL A 352 -14.95 12.72 8.53
C VAL A 352 -14.02 13.09 7.38
N LEU A 353 -13.85 12.19 6.40
CA LEU A 353 -13.04 12.45 5.20
C LEU A 353 -13.57 13.65 4.42
N GLU A 354 -14.88 13.70 4.19
CA GLU A 354 -15.49 14.83 3.48
C GLU A 354 -15.29 16.14 4.23
N LEU A 355 -15.49 16.15 5.55
CA LEU A 355 -15.25 17.34 6.38
C LEU A 355 -13.81 17.87 6.24
N LEU A 356 -12.82 16.98 6.18
CA LEU A 356 -11.42 17.35 5.97
C LEU A 356 -11.21 17.93 4.58
N GLN A 357 -11.76 17.28 3.55
CA GLN A 357 -11.65 17.72 2.16
C GLN A 357 -12.23 19.12 1.95
N VAL A 358 -13.37 19.44 2.58
CA VAL A 358 -14.02 20.76 2.45
C VAL A 358 -13.50 21.80 3.45
N GLY A 359 -12.44 21.47 4.21
CA GLY A 359 -11.78 22.38 5.15
C GLY A 359 -12.51 22.60 6.49
N LYS A 360 -13.55 21.82 6.80
CA LYS A 360 -14.27 21.83 8.09
C LYS A 360 -13.51 21.02 9.16
N VAL A 361 -12.24 21.35 9.37
CA VAL A 361 -11.29 20.53 10.15
C VAL A 361 -11.69 20.39 11.63
N ASP A 362 -12.22 21.43 12.27
CA ASP A 362 -12.65 21.35 13.68
C ASP A 362 -13.86 20.43 13.90
N GLU A 363 -14.75 20.35 12.90
CA GLU A 363 -15.86 19.39 12.94
C GLU A 363 -15.35 17.97 12.71
N ALA A 364 -14.41 17.78 11.78
CA ALA A 364 -13.77 16.49 11.52
C ALA A 364 -13.10 15.92 12.78
N VAL A 365 -12.38 16.74 13.55
CA VAL A 365 -11.75 16.34 14.83
C VAL A 365 -12.78 15.83 15.85
N LYS A 366 -13.96 16.46 15.93
CA LYS A 366 -15.02 16.02 16.85
C LYS A 366 -15.67 14.73 16.37
N ALA A 367 -15.96 14.65 15.08
CA ALA A 367 -16.59 13.49 14.46
C ALA A 367 -15.69 12.24 14.53
N SER A 368 -14.37 12.41 14.34
CA SER A 368 -13.40 11.32 14.35
C SER A 368 -13.34 10.54 15.67
N GLN A 369 -13.77 11.15 16.79
CA GLN A 369 -13.84 10.48 18.09
C GLN A 369 -14.80 9.28 18.11
N LYS A 370 -15.76 9.23 17.17
CA LYS A 370 -16.73 8.14 17.06
C LYS A 370 -16.25 6.97 16.19
N LEU A 371 -15.13 7.10 15.49
CA LEU A 371 -14.60 6.03 14.63
C LEU A 371 -14.31 4.77 15.44
N LYS A 372 -14.73 3.64 14.88
CA LYS A 372 -14.72 2.33 15.55
C LYS A 372 -13.46 1.55 15.18
N TYR A 373 -13.05 1.58 13.92
CA TYR A 373 -11.95 0.79 13.41
C TYR A 373 -10.64 1.57 13.48
N ASP A 374 -9.56 0.87 13.81
CA ASP A 374 -8.23 1.46 13.97
C ASP A 374 -7.58 1.84 12.64
N SER A 375 -7.92 1.14 11.55
CA SER A 375 -7.57 1.52 10.17
C SER A 375 -8.14 2.89 9.77
N GLU A 376 -9.43 3.13 10.02
CA GLU A 376 -10.10 4.42 9.80
C GLU A 376 -9.44 5.53 10.62
N ILE A 377 -9.12 5.22 11.88
CA ILE A 377 -8.47 6.16 12.80
C ILE A 377 -7.10 6.57 12.28
N LEU A 378 -6.30 5.61 11.78
CA LEU A 378 -5.00 5.90 11.17
C LEU A 378 -5.15 6.83 9.97
N SER A 379 -6.04 6.49 9.03
CA SER A 379 -6.28 7.28 7.82
C SER A 379 -6.68 8.72 8.16
N VAL A 380 -7.64 8.90 9.07
CA VAL A 380 -8.07 10.24 9.51
C VAL A 380 -6.96 10.98 10.26
N ALA A 381 -6.18 10.29 11.09
CA ALA A 381 -5.07 10.91 11.81
C ALA A 381 -3.97 11.42 10.85
N GLN A 382 -3.68 10.68 9.78
CA GLN A 382 -2.78 11.11 8.70
C GLN A 382 -3.30 12.38 8.02
N GLN A 383 -4.58 12.40 7.62
CA GLN A 383 -5.17 13.58 6.98
C GLN A 383 -5.28 14.79 7.91
N LEU A 384 -5.52 14.59 9.21
CA LEU A 384 -5.45 15.67 10.21
C LEU A 384 -4.05 16.27 10.30
N ARG A 385 -3.00 15.43 10.23
CA ARG A 385 -1.61 15.91 10.17
C ARG A 385 -1.38 16.75 8.91
N GLU A 386 -1.86 16.28 7.76
CA GLU A 386 -1.77 17.02 6.49
C GLU A 386 -2.48 18.37 6.53
N ALA A 387 -3.63 18.43 7.21
CA ALA A 387 -4.39 19.65 7.50
C ALA A 387 -3.75 20.53 8.60
N GLY A 388 -2.55 20.19 9.09
CA GLY A 388 -1.81 20.98 10.09
C GLY A 388 -2.26 20.80 11.54
N ARG A 389 -3.09 19.79 11.83
CA ARG A 389 -3.63 19.47 13.17
C ARG A 389 -2.85 18.37 13.86
N LEU A 390 -1.56 18.61 14.05
CA LEU A 390 -0.61 17.62 14.57
C LEU A 390 -1.02 17.06 15.95
N ASN A 391 -1.44 17.92 16.88
CA ASN A 391 -1.77 17.48 18.24
C ASN A 391 -3.02 16.59 18.24
N GLU A 392 -4.02 16.93 17.43
CA GLU A 392 -5.24 16.16 17.27
C GLU A 392 -4.99 14.84 16.52
N ALA A 393 -4.16 14.86 15.48
CA ALA A 393 -3.71 13.67 14.75
C ALA A 393 -3.03 12.67 15.69
N ILE A 394 -2.09 13.15 16.51
CA ILE A 394 -1.42 12.37 17.55
C ILE A 394 -2.42 11.78 18.54
N ALA A 395 -3.30 12.59 19.11
CA ALA A 395 -4.25 12.13 20.13
C ALA A 395 -5.22 11.08 19.57
N LEU A 396 -5.58 11.23 18.29
CA LEU A 396 -6.40 10.27 17.56
C LEU A 396 -5.63 8.96 17.33
N GLY A 397 -4.35 9.02 16.93
CA GLY A 397 -3.46 7.86 16.80
C GLY A 397 -3.26 7.11 18.10
N GLU A 398 -3.01 7.81 19.21
CA GLU A 398 -2.90 7.21 20.56
C GLU A 398 -4.19 6.47 20.96
N ARG A 399 -5.36 7.00 20.58
CA ARG A 399 -6.66 6.32 20.78
C ARG A 399 -6.77 5.07 19.91
N GLY A 400 -6.37 5.16 18.65
CA GLY A 400 -6.32 4.01 17.72
C GLY A 400 -5.47 2.87 18.28
N LEU A 401 -4.26 3.19 18.73
CA LEU A 401 -3.32 2.21 19.27
C LEU A 401 -3.87 1.44 20.48
N LYS A 402 -4.69 2.10 21.32
CA LYS A 402 -5.33 1.46 22.49
C LYS A 402 -6.36 0.41 22.12
N LYS A 403 -6.90 0.42 20.90
CA LYS A 403 -7.87 -0.59 20.42
C LYS A 403 -7.24 -1.95 20.18
N LYS A 404 -5.92 -2.01 19.91
CA LYS A 404 -5.20 -3.26 19.59
C LYS A 404 -5.87 -4.04 18.46
N GLY A 405 -6.32 -3.33 17.42
CA GLY A 405 -6.90 -3.95 16.23
C GLY A 405 -5.83 -4.43 15.25
N SER A 406 -6.25 -4.71 14.02
CA SER A 406 -5.38 -5.23 12.96
C SER A 406 -4.35 -4.22 12.46
N SER A 407 -4.58 -2.91 12.67
CA SER A 407 -3.69 -1.83 12.20
C SER A 407 -2.65 -1.41 13.26
N ALA A 408 -2.38 -2.25 14.26
CA ALA A 408 -1.47 -1.91 15.36
C ALA A 408 -0.03 -1.65 14.88
N TYR A 409 0.40 -2.37 13.83
CA TYR A 409 1.71 -2.16 13.22
C TYR A 409 1.81 -0.79 12.52
N GLU A 410 0.87 -0.50 11.62
CA GLU A 410 0.82 0.73 10.83
C GLU A 410 0.62 1.95 11.75
N LEU A 411 -0.27 1.85 12.75
CA LEU A 411 -0.45 2.90 13.75
C LEU A 411 0.81 3.12 14.59
N GLY A 412 1.45 2.04 15.07
CA GLY A 412 2.62 2.14 15.92
C GLY A 412 3.82 2.74 15.18
N THR A 413 4.07 2.28 13.94
CA THR A 413 5.16 2.79 13.08
C THR A 413 4.93 4.23 12.64
N TRP A 414 3.68 4.63 12.40
CA TRP A 414 3.33 6.01 12.07
C TRP A 414 3.42 6.96 13.28
N LEU A 415 2.89 6.53 14.43
CA LEU A 415 2.78 7.37 15.63
C LEU A 415 4.12 7.54 16.36
N ALA A 416 4.94 6.49 16.45
CA ALA A 416 6.13 6.53 17.30
C ALA A 416 7.17 7.61 16.90
N PRO A 417 7.49 7.83 15.61
CA PRO A 417 8.36 8.94 15.21
C PRO A 417 7.79 10.33 15.54
N LEU A 418 6.45 10.47 15.51
CA LEU A 418 5.78 11.72 15.89
C LEU A 418 5.94 11.97 17.40
N GLU A 419 5.76 10.94 18.20
CA GLU A 419 5.97 11.01 19.65
C GLU A 419 7.41 11.39 20.00
N GLU A 420 8.40 10.79 19.32
CA GLU A 420 9.81 11.14 19.49
C GLU A 420 10.09 12.60 19.14
N SER A 421 9.58 13.10 18.01
CA SER A 421 9.80 14.49 17.58
C SER A 421 9.15 15.49 18.54
N GLN A 422 8.08 15.08 19.24
CA GLN A 422 7.47 15.87 20.30
C GLN A 422 8.17 15.74 21.67
N GLY A 423 9.21 14.92 21.78
CA GLY A 423 9.93 14.67 23.02
C GLY A 423 9.18 13.77 24.02
N ARG A 424 8.15 13.04 23.56
CA ARG A 424 7.33 12.15 24.38
C ARG A 424 7.84 10.70 24.28
N THR A 425 9.07 10.49 24.75
CA THR A 425 9.79 9.21 24.64
C THR A 425 9.01 8.01 25.18
N GLU A 426 8.26 8.16 26.27
CA GLU A 426 7.44 7.07 26.83
C GLU A 426 6.31 6.64 25.89
N MET A 427 5.67 7.62 25.22
CA MET A 427 4.61 7.35 24.25
C MET A 427 5.19 6.77 22.96
N ALA A 428 6.34 7.27 22.50
CA ALA A 428 7.08 6.69 21.37
C ALA A 428 7.42 5.22 21.62
N LEU A 429 7.97 4.91 22.80
CA LEU A 429 8.30 3.56 23.21
C LEU A 429 7.06 2.66 23.24
N SER A 430 5.93 3.16 23.73
CA SER A 430 4.66 2.42 23.70
C SER A 430 4.19 2.13 22.27
N ALA A 431 4.33 3.09 21.36
CA ALA A 431 3.93 2.94 19.96
C ALA A 431 4.82 1.96 19.19
N TYR A 432 6.15 2.06 19.31
CA TYR A 432 7.06 1.08 18.71
C TYR A 432 6.84 -0.33 19.26
N ARG A 433 6.57 -0.46 20.56
CA ARG A 433 6.28 -1.76 21.16
C ARG A 433 4.99 -2.36 20.63
N ALA A 434 3.94 -1.55 20.48
CA ALA A 434 2.69 -2.03 19.90
C ALA A 434 2.89 -2.52 18.45
N ALA A 435 3.70 -1.81 17.66
CA ALA A 435 4.06 -2.28 16.32
C ALA A 435 4.86 -3.59 16.37
N TYR A 436 5.87 -3.68 17.22
CA TYR A 436 6.69 -4.90 17.37
C TYR A 436 5.86 -6.09 17.88
N ASP A 437 4.92 -5.86 18.79
CA ASP A 437 4.03 -6.90 19.31
C ASP A 437 3.03 -7.39 18.25
N SER A 438 2.80 -6.61 17.20
CA SER A 438 1.98 -6.99 16.04
C SER A 438 2.80 -7.71 14.97
N GLN A 439 3.95 -7.15 14.61
CA GLN A 439 4.88 -7.67 13.61
C GLN A 439 6.32 -7.35 14.04
N PRO A 440 7.02 -8.30 14.67
CA PRO A 440 8.41 -8.16 15.07
C PRO A 440 9.33 -7.87 13.89
N GLU A 441 10.14 -6.81 14.01
CA GLU A 441 11.16 -6.45 13.03
C GLU A 441 12.44 -6.01 13.73
N ILE A 442 13.58 -6.25 13.08
CA ILE A 442 14.88 -5.88 13.65
C ILE A 442 15.04 -4.36 13.76
N GLU A 443 14.47 -3.59 12.83
CA GLU A 443 14.53 -2.12 12.91
C GLU A 443 13.71 -1.59 14.09
N LEU A 444 12.53 -2.15 14.35
CA LEU A 444 11.73 -1.83 15.54
C LEU A 444 12.49 -2.18 16.82
N TYR A 445 13.16 -3.34 16.87
CA TYR A 445 14.02 -3.71 18.00
C TYR A 445 15.13 -2.69 18.25
N ARG A 446 15.82 -2.25 17.20
CA ARG A 446 16.89 -1.23 17.26
C ARG A 446 16.35 0.11 17.76
N HIS A 447 15.20 0.55 17.25
CA HIS A 447 14.55 1.78 17.70
C HIS A 447 14.20 1.71 19.18
N ILE A 448 13.52 0.64 19.60
CA ILE A 448 13.16 0.43 21.00
C ILE A 448 14.43 0.43 21.88
N LYS A 449 15.48 -0.30 21.50
CA LYS A 449 16.76 -0.32 22.22
C LYS A 449 17.37 1.07 22.38
N LYS A 450 17.41 1.84 21.29
CA LYS A 450 17.98 3.19 21.26
C LYS A 450 17.27 4.14 22.24
N ILE A 451 15.94 4.11 22.27
CA ILE A 451 15.15 5.07 23.08
C ILE A 451 14.86 4.57 24.50
N SER A 452 15.08 3.28 24.78
CA SER A 452 14.81 2.68 26.11
C SER A 452 15.77 3.14 27.21
N GLY A 453 16.95 3.66 26.85
CA GLY A 453 17.96 4.12 27.81
C GLY A 453 18.26 3.07 28.89
N SER A 454 18.20 3.47 30.16
CA SER A 454 18.44 2.56 31.30
C SER A 454 17.35 1.50 31.51
N ASN A 455 16.18 1.62 30.87
CA ASN A 455 15.09 0.65 31.00
C ASN A 455 15.22 -0.54 30.04
N TRP A 456 16.25 -0.55 29.19
CA TRP A 456 16.45 -1.58 28.18
C TRP A 456 16.46 -3.00 28.75
N GLU A 457 17.15 -3.21 29.88
CA GLU A 457 17.25 -4.52 30.54
C GLU A 457 15.89 -5.10 30.96
N ASN A 458 14.89 -4.26 31.20
CA ASN A 458 13.53 -4.69 31.54
C ASN A 458 12.68 -4.97 30.30
N ILE A 459 12.96 -4.29 29.18
CA ILE A 459 12.15 -4.36 27.95
C ILE A 459 12.61 -5.51 27.08
N ARG A 460 13.92 -5.70 26.94
CA ARG A 460 14.54 -6.70 26.07
C ARG A 460 13.97 -8.12 26.26
N PRO A 461 13.82 -8.65 27.49
CA PRO A 461 13.29 -10.00 27.68
C PRO A 461 11.86 -10.16 27.14
N ALA A 462 11.04 -9.10 27.21
CA ALA A 462 9.69 -9.12 26.68
C ALA A 462 9.66 -9.17 25.14
N LEU A 463 10.55 -8.42 24.47
CA LEU A 463 10.66 -8.44 23.00
C LEU A 463 11.13 -9.81 22.47
N LEU A 464 12.12 -10.41 23.13
CA LEU A 464 12.60 -11.76 22.80
C LEU A 464 11.51 -12.82 23.02
N LYS A 465 10.78 -12.71 24.13
CA LYS A 465 9.66 -13.61 24.42
C LYS A 465 8.59 -13.51 23.31
N LYS A 466 8.23 -12.30 22.92
CA LYS A 466 7.20 -12.05 21.90
C LYS A 466 7.61 -12.59 20.52
N ALA A 467 8.83 -12.34 20.07
CA ALA A 467 9.33 -12.89 18.80
C ALA A 467 9.33 -14.42 18.80
N ARG A 468 9.59 -15.05 19.96
CA ARG A 468 9.54 -16.51 20.11
C ARG A 468 8.11 -17.06 20.08
N GLU A 469 7.17 -16.39 20.73
CA GLU A 469 5.74 -16.78 20.72
C GLU A 469 5.13 -16.73 19.32
N MET A 470 5.61 -15.82 18.48
CA MET A 470 5.15 -15.65 17.11
C MET A 470 6.00 -16.40 16.07
N PHE A 471 6.96 -17.23 16.51
CA PHE A 471 7.82 -18.05 15.65
C PHE A 471 8.66 -17.25 14.62
N TYR A 472 9.01 -15.99 14.91
CA TYR A 472 9.91 -15.19 14.07
C TYR A 472 11.38 -15.55 14.31
N SER A 473 11.77 -16.75 13.89
CA SER A 473 13.12 -17.28 14.06
C SER A 473 14.19 -16.44 13.36
N GLU A 474 13.85 -15.79 12.25
CA GLU A 474 14.73 -14.83 11.59
C GLU A 474 15.06 -13.62 12.48
N ILE A 475 14.04 -13.02 13.08
CA ILE A 475 14.20 -11.86 13.98
C ILE A 475 15.00 -12.24 15.22
N LEU A 476 14.74 -13.42 15.80
CA LEU A 476 15.53 -13.93 16.93
C LEU A 476 17.01 -14.12 16.57
N VAL A 477 17.30 -14.70 15.40
CA VAL A 477 18.66 -14.82 14.88
C VAL A 477 19.31 -13.45 14.74
N ASP A 478 18.62 -12.48 14.13
CA ASP A 478 19.16 -11.14 13.90
C ASP A 478 19.46 -10.41 15.21
N ILE A 479 18.55 -10.49 16.18
CA ILE A 479 18.75 -9.93 17.52
C ILE A 479 19.98 -10.57 18.18
N HIS A 480 20.08 -11.90 18.21
CA HIS A 480 21.20 -12.57 18.87
C HIS A 480 22.54 -12.31 18.18
N LEU A 481 22.57 -12.21 16.84
CA LEU A 481 23.77 -11.83 16.10
C LEU A 481 24.19 -10.39 16.41
N GLU A 482 23.25 -9.44 16.44
CA GLU A 482 23.54 -8.03 16.75
C GLU A 482 24.03 -7.84 18.20
N GLU A 483 23.44 -8.58 19.14
CA GLU A 483 23.82 -8.56 20.57
C GLU A 483 25.06 -9.41 20.88
N LYS A 484 25.66 -10.04 19.86
CA LYS A 484 26.86 -10.89 20.00
C LYS A 484 26.64 -12.13 20.88
N GLU A 485 25.40 -12.59 20.97
CA GLU A 485 24.97 -13.79 21.69
C GLU A 485 25.05 -15.01 20.76
N TRP A 486 26.28 -15.35 20.36
CA TRP A 486 26.55 -16.34 19.31
C TRP A 486 25.91 -17.72 19.55
N ASP A 487 25.91 -18.19 20.80
CA ASP A 487 25.35 -19.51 21.13
C ASP A 487 23.82 -19.51 21.09
N GLU A 488 23.18 -18.40 21.44
CA GLU A 488 21.72 -18.25 21.33
C GLU A 488 21.28 -18.08 19.87
N ALA A 489 22.07 -17.38 19.03
CA ALA A 489 21.83 -17.32 17.59
C ALA A 489 21.86 -18.73 16.96
N ILE A 490 22.84 -19.55 17.33
CA ILE A 490 22.92 -20.96 16.90
C ILE A 490 21.71 -21.75 17.40
N LYS A 491 21.22 -21.50 18.61
CA LYS A 491 20.06 -22.20 19.16
C LYS A 491 18.77 -21.83 18.43
N ALA A 492 18.56 -20.55 18.11
CA ALA A 492 17.40 -20.06 17.38
C ALA A 492 17.23 -20.74 16.00
N THR A 493 18.33 -21.06 15.31
CA THR A 493 18.28 -21.81 14.02
C THR A 493 17.73 -23.24 14.15
N LYS A 494 17.67 -23.81 15.36
CA LYS A 494 17.18 -25.19 15.59
C LYS A 494 15.73 -25.22 16.05
N GLU A 495 15.21 -24.09 16.53
CA GLU A 495 13.81 -23.95 16.95
C GLU A 495 12.88 -23.85 15.73
N ASP A 496 13.42 -23.46 14.57
CA ASP A 496 12.77 -23.53 13.26
C ASP A 496 13.16 -24.82 12.53
N PHE A 497 12.24 -25.77 12.44
CA PHE A 497 12.47 -27.08 11.80
C PHE A 497 12.58 -26.95 10.27
N GLY A 498 13.72 -26.46 9.77
CA GLY A 498 14.07 -26.60 8.34
C GLY A 498 14.48 -25.34 7.60
N SER A 499 14.62 -24.18 8.26
CA SER A 499 15.07 -22.97 7.56
C SER A 499 16.58 -23.00 7.26
N PHE A 500 16.91 -23.58 6.12
CA PHE A 500 18.27 -23.68 5.59
C PHE A 500 18.94 -22.32 5.42
N HIS A 501 18.16 -21.30 5.07
CA HIS A 501 18.63 -19.92 4.91
C HIS A 501 19.11 -19.31 6.22
N LEU A 502 18.40 -19.52 7.34
CA LEU A 502 18.81 -19.01 8.65
C LEU A 502 20.12 -19.63 9.14
N LEU A 503 20.31 -20.92 8.88
CA LEU A 503 21.55 -21.60 9.23
C LEU A 503 22.74 -21.06 8.42
N GLU A 504 22.54 -20.76 7.13
CA GLU A 504 23.55 -20.11 6.29
C GLU A 504 23.92 -18.71 6.82
N LYS A 505 22.92 -17.89 7.15
CA LYS A 505 23.09 -16.54 7.72
C LYS A 505 23.94 -16.57 8.99
N VAL A 506 23.62 -17.46 9.93
CA VAL A 506 24.39 -17.63 11.18
C VAL A 506 25.79 -18.18 10.90
N ALA A 507 25.94 -19.13 9.98
CA ALA A 507 27.25 -19.67 9.62
C ALA A 507 28.18 -18.60 9.04
N ASP A 508 27.68 -17.75 8.16
CA ASP A 508 28.45 -16.65 7.56
C ASP A 508 28.87 -15.62 8.61
N ALA A 509 27.93 -15.18 9.47
CA ALA A 509 28.22 -14.20 10.52
C ALA A 509 29.22 -14.73 11.56
N LEU A 510 29.23 -16.03 11.83
CA LEU A 510 30.06 -16.64 12.86
C LEU A 510 31.43 -17.15 12.38
N ILE A 511 31.80 -16.99 11.11
CA ILE A 511 33.15 -17.36 10.62
C ILE A 511 34.27 -16.77 11.51
N PRO A 512 34.28 -15.46 11.83
CA PRO A 512 35.34 -14.88 12.66
C PRO A 512 35.18 -15.14 14.17
N HIS A 513 34.04 -15.65 14.63
CA HIS A 513 33.69 -15.69 16.06
C HIS A 513 33.58 -17.11 16.63
N ARG A 514 33.08 -18.06 15.84
CA ARG A 514 32.91 -19.48 16.19
C ARG A 514 33.35 -20.40 15.04
N PRO A 515 34.59 -20.26 14.51
CA PRO A 515 35.02 -20.99 13.31
C PRO A 515 34.94 -22.51 13.47
N ASP A 516 35.16 -23.06 14.68
CA ASP A 516 35.02 -24.50 14.92
C ASP A 516 33.58 -25.00 14.75
N TRP A 517 32.59 -24.20 15.15
CA TRP A 517 31.19 -24.56 14.93
C TRP A 517 30.83 -24.46 13.45
N VAL A 518 31.25 -23.38 12.78
CA VAL A 518 31.05 -23.16 11.33
C VAL A 518 31.66 -24.31 10.54
N LEU A 519 32.86 -24.77 10.87
CA LEU A 519 33.50 -25.93 10.23
C LEU A 519 32.64 -27.18 10.36
N ARG A 520 32.23 -27.53 11.58
CA ARG A 520 31.45 -28.75 11.83
C ARG A 520 30.11 -28.73 11.10
N ILE A 521 29.38 -27.61 11.18
CA ILE A 521 28.06 -27.53 10.54
C ILE A 521 28.19 -27.50 9.02
N SER A 522 29.18 -26.78 8.48
CA SER A 522 29.37 -26.67 7.03
C SER A 522 29.75 -28.01 6.41
N ILE A 523 30.67 -28.76 7.01
CA ILE A 523 31.03 -30.10 6.56
C ILE A 523 29.81 -31.02 6.64
N LYS A 524 29.09 -31.02 7.77
CA LYS A 524 27.89 -31.85 7.95
C LYS A 524 26.82 -31.58 6.87
N GLN A 525 26.53 -30.30 6.58
CA GLN A 525 25.55 -29.92 5.56
C GLN A 525 26.03 -30.29 4.16
N ALA A 526 27.29 -30.02 3.82
CA ALA A 526 27.86 -30.37 2.53
C ALA A 526 27.81 -31.89 2.28
N GLU A 527 28.23 -32.70 3.25
CA GLU A 527 28.26 -34.16 3.13
C GLU A 527 26.84 -34.73 3.02
N SER A 528 25.89 -34.25 3.83
CA SER A 528 24.48 -34.68 3.73
C SER A 528 23.86 -34.37 2.35
N LEU A 529 24.17 -33.22 1.76
CA LEU A 529 23.72 -32.86 0.41
C LEU A 529 24.40 -33.71 -0.68
N ILE A 530 25.68 -34.06 -0.50
CA ILE A 530 26.43 -34.93 -1.42
C ILE A 530 25.86 -36.36 -1.38
N GLU A 531 25.53 -36.88 -0.21
CA GLU A 531 24.99 -38.24 -0.01
C GLU A 531 23.67 -38.48 -0.75
N GLN A 532 22.84 -37.45 -0.91
CA GLN A 532 21.56 -37.54 -1.61
C GLN A 532 21.68 -37.83 -3.12
N THR A 533 22.89 -37.83 -3.70
CA THR A 533 23.17 -38.20 -5.11
C THR A 533 22.44 -37.39 -6.19
N GLN A 534 21.88 -36.23 -5.83
CA GLN A 534 21.17 -35.36 -6.78
C GLN A 534 22.10 -34.25 -7.29
N SER A 535 22.34 -34.22 -8.60
CA SER A 535 23.26 -33.25 -9.23
C SER A 535 22.90 -31.79 -8.98
N LYS A 536 21.60 -31.48 -8.85
CA LYS A 536 21.08 -30.15 -8.51
C LYS A 536 21.49 -29.64 -7.12
N LEU A 537 21.86 -30.52 -6.20
CA LEU A 537 22.25 -30.15 -4.82
C LEU A 537 23.75 -29.83 -4.68
N TYR A 538 24.59 -30.24 -5.64
CA TYR A 538 26.04 -30.05 -5.55
C TYR A 538 26.49 -28.58 -5.53
N PRO A 539 25.86 -27.63 -6.25
CA PRO A 539 26.18 -26.21 -6.09
C PRO A 539 25.92 -25.70 -4.67
N VAL A 540 24.85 -26.19 -4.03
CA VAL A 540 24.51 -25.82 -2.64
C VAL A 540 25.53 -26.42 -1.67
N ALA A 541 25.92 -27.69 -1.86
CA ALA A 541 26.99 -28.32 -1.08
C ALA A 541 28.33 -27.56 -1.22
N ALA A 542 28.65 -27.08 -2.42
CA ALA A 542 29.85 -26.27 -2.65
C ALA A 542 29.84 -24.94 -1.87
N ARG A 543 28.69 -24.26 -1.74
CA ARG A 543 28.58 -23.05 -0.90
C ARG A 543 28.87 -23.33 0.58
N TRP A 544 28.39 -24.46 1.10
CA TRP A 544 28.76 -24.90 2.46
C TRP A 544 30.25 -25.20 2.59
N LEU A 545 30.83 -25.89 1.62
CA LEU A 545 32.27 -26.14 1.60
C LEU A 545 33.09 -24.83 1.52
N GLU A 546 32.60 -23.80 0.83
CA GLU A 546 33.22 -22.48 0.81
C GLU A 546 33.24 -21.82 2.20
N ARG A 547 32.17 -21.96 2.98
CA ARG A 547 32.12 -21.51 4.38
C ARG A 547 33.13 -22.27 5.24
N ALA A 548 33.24 -23.58 5.06
CA ALA A 548 34.25 -24.38 5.74
C ALA A 548 35.67 -23.91 5.38
N LYS A 549 35.95 -23.64 4.10
CA LYS A 549 37.22 -23.08 3.63
C LYS A 549 37.53 -21.76 4.33
N LYS A 550 36.58 -20.82 4.35
CA LYS A 550 36.74 -19.51 5.03
C LYS A 550 37.06 -19.68 6.52
N ALA A 551 36.39 -20.62 7.19
CA ALA A 551 36.65 -20.91 8.60
C ALA A 551 38.03 -21.54 8.84
N TYR A 552 38.48 -22.49 8.00
CA TYR A 552 39.85 -23.03 8.05
C TYR A 552 40.90 -21.94 7.83
N GLN A 553 40.68 -21.07 6.85
CA GLN A 553 41.57 -19.93 6.56
C GLN A 553 41.66 -18.97 7.74
N HIS A 554 40.52 -18.64 8.36
CA HIS A 554 40.49 -17.78 9.55
C HIS A 554 41.29 -18.38 10.71
N LYS A 555 41.30 -19.72 10.85
CA LYS A 555 42.10 -20.44 11.85
C LYS A 555 43.57 -20.65 11.48
N GLY A 556 44.01 -20.23 10.29
CA GLY A 556 45.37 -20.49 9.78
C GLY A 556 45.62 -21.96 9.37
N GLN A 557 44.56 -22.75 9.16
CA GLN A 557 44.60 -24.19 8.91
C GLN A 557 44.40 -24.53 7.43
N ALA A 558 45.16 -23.85 6.55
CA ALA A 558 45.02 -24.00 5.11
C ALA A 558 45.47 -25.39 4.60
N ALA A 559 46.42 -26.03 5.30
CA ALA A 559 46.91 -27.36 4.94
C ALA A 559 45.83 -28.44 5.20
N GLU A 560 45.10 -28.31 6.30
CA GLU A 560 44.02 -29.21 6.69
C GLU A 560 42.82 -29.07 5.74
N TRP A 561 42.49 -27.85 5.31
CA TRP A 561 41.50 -27.63 4.26
C TRP A 561 41.90 -28.35 2.96
N LYS A 562 43.15 -28.21 2.53
CA LYS A 562 43.65 -28.86 1.32
C LYS A 562 43.57 -30.38 1.42
N ALA A 563 43.99 -30.95 2.55
CA ALA A 563 43.89 -32.39 2.78
C ALA A 563 42.43 -32.88 2.74
N TYR A 564 41.50 -32.13 3.34
CA TYR A 564 40.07 -32.45 3.32
C TYR A 564 39.50 -32.44 1.89
N ILE A 565 39.76 -31.37 1.12
CA ILE A 565 39.19 -31.25 -0.23
C ILE A 565 39.79 -32.26 -1.20
N ASP A 566 41.09 -32.57 -1.08
CA ASP A 566 41.76 -33.59 -1.88
C ASP A 566 41.20 -34.99 -1.58
N ASN A 567 40.96 -35.31 -0.30
CA ASN A 567 40.29 -36.55 0.09
C ASN A 567 38.85 -36.63 -0.46
N LEU A 568 38.08 -35.55 -0.37
CA LEU A 568 36.72 -35.49 -0.90
C LEU A 568 36.69 -35.74 -2.42
N ARG A 569 37.66 -35.19 -3.16
CA ARG A 569 37.83 -35.44 -4.60
C ARG A 569 38.13 -36.90 -4.91
N ILE A 570 38.96 -37.57 -4.11
CA ILE A 570 39.29 -38.99 -4.26
C ILE A 570 38.06 -39.87 -4.00
N VAL A 571 37.37 -39.65 -2.88
CA VAL A 571 36.20 -40.45 -2.48
C VAL A 571 35.08 -40.38 -3.52
N TYR A 572 34.83 -39.19 -4.09
CA TYR A 572 33.77 -38.97 -5.08
C TYR A 572 34.27 -38.81 -6.52
N ALA A 573 35.39 -39.47 -6.87
CA ALA A 573 36.01 -39.36 -8.21
C ALA A 573 35.05 -39.72 -9.36
N ARG A 574 34.06 -40.59 -9.12
CA ARG A 574 33.06 -41.04 -10.12
C ARG A 574 31.84 -40.12 -10.26
N ARG A 575 31.84 -38.92 -9.67
CA ARG A 575 30.73 -37.96 -9.71
C ARG A 575 31.13 -36.66 -10.43
N PRO A 576 31.09 -36.60 -11.77
CA PRO A 576 31.66 -35.47 -12.54
C PRO A 576 31.01 -34.12 -12.22
N SER A 577 29.69 -34.08 -11.99
CA SER A 577 28.99 -32.85 -11.62
C SER A 577 29.41 -32.31 -10.24
N LEU A 578 29.74 -33.21 -9.29
CA LEU A 578 30.25 -32.83 -7.98
C LEU A 578 31.71 -32.34 -8.08
N GLN A 579 32.54 -33.01 -8.87
CA GLN A 579 33.92 -32.58 -9.13
C GLN A 579 33.95 -31.15 -9.70
N LYS A 580 33.09 -30.86 -10.69
CA LYS A 580 32.94 -29.51 -11.27
C LYS A 580 32.50 -28.46 -10.24
N ALA A 581 31.68 -28.84 -9.27
CA ALA A 581 31.26 -27.93 -8.20
C ALA A 581 32.40 -27.64 -7.21
N ILE A 582 33.19 -28.66 -6.86
CA ILE A 582 34.33 -28.55 -5.93
C ILE A 582 35.57 -27.91 -6.57
N GLU A 583 35.73 -28.00 -7.89
CA GLU A 583 36.85 -27.37 -8.62
C GLU A 583 36.91 -25.86 -8.45
N LYS A 584 35.77 -25.22 -8.16
CA LYS A 584 35.66 -23.77 -7.96
C LYS A 584 36.06 -23.31 -6.54
N LEU A 585 36.37 -24.24 -5.64
CA LEU A 585 36.75 -24.01 -4.24
C LEU A 585 38.26 -24.15 -4.07
#